data_AF-A0A7W1FWZ2-F1
#
_entry.id   AF-A0A7W1FWZ2-F1
#
_cell.length_a   1.000
_cell.length_b   1.000
_cell.length_c   1.000
_cell.angle_alpha   90.00
_cell.angle_beta   90.00
_cell.angle_gamma   90.00
#
_symmetry.space_group_name_H-M   'P 1'
#
loop_
_entity.id
_entity.type
_entity.pdbx_description
1 polymer ?
#
loop_
_entity_poly.entity_id
_entity_poly.type
_entity_poly.pdbx_seq_one_letter_code
_entity_poly.pdbx_strand_id
1 'polypeptide(L)' 'LGQQVLKRTYPASDQINETINLGEQKKGIYFVELIAGDVREVRKIVVE' A
#
# COMPACT_ATOMS: atom_id res chain seq x y z
N LEU A 1 10.25 9.03 0.61
CA LEU A 1 9.47 7.92 1.20
C LEU A 1 10.44 6.75 1.36
N GLY A 2 10.35 5.97 2.43
CA GLY A 2 11.37 4.95 2.78
C GLY A 2 11.54 3.83 1.74
N GLN A 3 12.17 2.73 2.14
CA GLN A 3 12.34 1.56 1.27
C GLN A 3 10.98 0.99 0.82
N GLN A 4 10.82 0.74 -0.48
CA GLN A 4 9.65 0.07 -1.02
C GLN A 4 9.70 -1.42 -0.65
N VAL A 5 8.67 -1.89 0.07
CA VAL A 5 8.57 -3.29 0.53
C VAL A 5 7.62 -4.15 -0.30
N LEU A 6 6.61 -3.53 -0.95
CA LEU A 6 5.63 -4.21 -1.78
C LEU A 6 5.20 -3.30 -2.94
N LYS A 7 4.97 -3.89 -4.11
CA LYS A 7 4.35 -3.23 -5.27
C LYS A 7 3.35 -4.19 -5.91
N ARG A 8 2.13 -3.72 -6.16
CA ARG A 8 1.13 -4.45 -6.93
C ARG A 8 0.52 -3.52 -7.96
N THR A 9 0.19 -4.08 -9.11
CA THR A 9 -0.48 -3.38 -10.21
C THR A 9 -1.75 -4.14 -10.52
N TYR A 10 -2.85 -3.43 -10.68
CA TYR A 10 -4.15 -4.01 -10.98
C TYR A 10 -4.62 -3.51 -12.35
N PRO A 11 -5.43 -4.31 -13.06
CA PRO A 11 -6.13 -3.83 -14.25
C PRO A 11 -7.12 -2.72 -13.87
N ALA A 12 -7.53 -1.91 -14.85
CA ALA A 12 -8.55 -0.90 -14.64
C ALA A 12 -9.88 -1.57 -14.25
N SER A 13 -10.35 -1.27 -13.03
CA SER A 13 -11.64 -1.72 -12.51
C SER A 13 -12.27 -0.63 -11.65
N ASP A 14 -13.60 -0.63 -11.55
CA ASP A 14 -14.34 0.35 -10.74
C ASP A 14 -14.04 0.20 -9.24
N GLN A 15 -13.66 -1.01 -8.81
CA GLN A 15 -13.29 -1.31 -7.43
C GLN A 15 -12.24 -2.43 -7.38
N ILE A 16 -11.35 -2.34 -6.39
CA ILE A 16 -10.40 -3.39 -6.01
C ILE A 16 -10.56 -3.62 -4.52
N ASN A 17 -10.85 -4.87 -4.13
CA ASN A 17 -10.87 -5.28 -2.74
C ASN A 17 -9.71 -6.25 -2.51
N GLU A 18 -8.72 -5.83 -1.74
CA GLU A 18 -7.57 -6.65 -1.41
C GLU A 18 -7.19 -6.50 0.05
N THR A 19 -6.83 -7.63 0.67
CA THR A 19 -6.30 -7.68 2.03
C THR A 19 -4.81 -7.97 1.96
N ILE A 20 -4.01 -7.05 2.50
CA ILE A 20 -2.55 -7.22 2.62
C ILE A 20 -2.24 -7.63 4.06
N ASN A 21 -1.67 -8.82 4.25
CA ASN A 21 -1.21 -9.26 5.56
C ASN A 21 0.17 -8.66 5.86
N LEU A 22 0.26 -7.85 6.91
CA LEU A 22 1.50 -7.24 7.38
C LEU A 22 2.16 -8.00 8.55
N GLY A 23 1.61 -9.14 8.97
CA GLY A 23 2.07 -9.87 10.17
C GLY A 23 3.51 -10.37 10.13
N GLU A 24 4.09 -10.54 8.93
CA GLU A 24 5.50 -10.92 8.75
C GLU A 24 6.44 -9.71 8.61
N GLN A 25 5.91 -8.49 8.57
CA GLN A 25 6.70 -7.28 8.41
C GLN A 25 7.31 -6.85 9.74
N LYS A 26 8.49 -6.23 9.69
CA LYS A 26 9.14 -5.67 10.87
C LYS A 26 8.24 -4.59 11.50
N LYS A 27 8.28 -4.46 12.82
CA LYS A 27 7.61 -3.36 13.52
C LYS A 27 8.15 -2.03 13.00
N GLY A 28 7.27 -1.07 12.75
CA GLY A 28 7.65 0.21 12.17
C GLY A 28 6.51 0.99 11.54
N ILE A 29 6.88 2.07 10.85
CA ILE A 29 5.97 2.94 10.13
C ILE A 29 6.00 2.58 8.65
N TYR A 30 4.84 2.26 8.10
CA TYR A 30 4.62 1.94 6.70
C TYR A 30 3.76 3.01 6.04
N PHE A 31 3.95 3.17 4.73
CA PHE A 31 3.12 4.04 3.91
C PHE A 31 2.54 3.20 2.78
N VAL A 32 1.22 3.23 2.66
CA VAL A 32 0.49 2.67 1.53
C VAL A 32 0.23 3.79 0.55
N GLU A 33 0.64 3.59 -0.68
CA GLU A 33 0.46 4.54 -1.77
C GLU A 33 -0.42 3.90 -2.84
N LEU A 34 -1.58 4.51 -3.09
CA LEU A 34 -2.51 4.15 -4.15
C LEU A 34 -2.35 5.14 -5.30
N ILE A 35 -2.05 4.63 -6.49
CA ILE A 35 -1.83 5.42 -7.70
C ILE A 35 -2.85 4.97 -8.75
N ALA A 36 -3.70 5.89 -9.21
CA ALA A 36 -4.71 5.66 -10.24
C ALA A 36 -4.65 6.80 -11.28
N GLY A 37 -3.94 6.56 -12.38
CA GLY A 37 -3.62 7.63 -13.34
C GLY A 37 -2.82 8.75 -12.68
N ASP A 38 -3.32 9.98 -12.74
CA ASP A 38 -2.72 11.15 -12.09
C ASP A 38 -3.12 11.30 -10.60
N VAL A 39 -4.02 10.45 -10.11
CA VAL A 39 -4.48 10.49 -8.72
C VAL A 39 -3.54 9.68 -7.84
N ARG A 40 -3.11 10.28 -6.72
CA ARG A 40 -2.24 9.66 -5.72
C ARG A 40 -2.82 9.85 -4.32
N GLU A 41 -3.05 8.76 -3.60
CA GLU A 41 -3.44 8.76 -2.19
C GLU A 41 -2.38 8.05 -1.35
N VAL A 42 -1.98 8.65 -0.22
CA VAL A 42 -0.99 8.06 0.70
C VAL A 42 -1.60 7.92 2.09
N ARG A 43 -1.52 6.71 2.66
CA ARG A 43 -1.95 6.43 4.03
C ARG A 43 -0.80 5.88 4.86
N LYS A 44 -0.68 6.37 6.10
CA LYS A 44 0.28 5.86 7.08
C LYS A 44 -0.33 4.67 7.84
N ILE A 45 0.46 3.63 8.05
CA ILE A 45 0.14 2.48 8.90
C ILE A 45 1.26 2.30 9.92
N VAL A 46 0.91 2.03 11.18
CA VAL A 46 1.86 1.71 12.24
C VAL A 46 1.70 0.22 12.56
N VAL A 47 2.78 -0.54 12.44
CA VAL A 47 2.83 -1.95 12.82
C VAL A 47 3.64 -2.05 14.10
N GLU A 48 3.00 -2.50 15.17
CA GLU A 48 3.54 -2.53 16.54
C GLU A 48 4.03 -3.90 17.00
#